data_AF-A0A8S3GDD8-F1
#
_entry.id   AF-A0A8S3GDD8-F1
#
_cell.length_a   1.000
_cell.length_b   1.000
_cell.length_c   1.000
_cell.angle_alpha   90.00
_cell.angle_beta   90.00
_cell.angle_gamma   90.00
#
_symmetry.space_group_name_H-M   'P 1'
#
loop_
_entity.id
_entity.type
_entity.pdbx_description
1 polymer ?
#
loop_
_entity_poly.entity_id
_entity_poly.type
_entity_poly.pdbx_seq_one_letter_code
_entity_poly.pdbx_strand_id
1 'polypeptide(L)'
;DEPTSALDNAGEKLVQEALDSSCAGRTTIVIAHRLKTIQNAHHIYVFANGNIIEEGTHTTLMAQKNSKYRLMVDAQQTESTQAEVNERIDEVELEQRQNQKCMQIYSIVQN
;
A
#
# COMPACT_ATOMS: atom_id res chain seq x y z
N ASP A 1 -12.86 0.95 -2.91
CA ASP A 1 -12.60 2.05 -3.84
C ASP A 1 -11.89 3.12 -3.05
N GLU A 2 -10.57 3.27 -3.23
CA GLU A 2 -9.76 4.23 -2.47
C GLU A 2 -9.10 5.21 -3.44
N PRO A 3 -9.40 6.52 -3.35
CA PRO A 3 -8.88 7.53 -4.27
C PRO A 3 -7.38 7.86 -4.06
N THR A 4 -6.69 7.14 -3.17
CA THR A 4 -5.29 7.38 -2.83
C THR A 4 -4.30 6.47 -3.54
N SER A 5 -4.75 5.54 -4.39
CA SER A 5 -3.86 4.67 -5.18
C SER A 5 -2.99 5.42 -6.19
N ALA A 6 -3.16 6.74 -6.34
CA ALA A 6 -2.41 7.62 -7.23
C ALA A 6 -1.53 8.65 -6.49
N LEU A 7 -1.38 8.59 -5.16
CA LEU A 7 -0.54 9.52 -4.40
C LEU A 7 0.87 8.98 -4.20
N ASP A 8 1.86 9.85 -4.40
CA ASP A 8 3.25 9.61 -4.04
C ASP A 8 3.44 9.49 -2.51
N ASN A 9 4.57 8.91 -2.08
CA ASN A 9 4.87 8.72 -0.64
C ASN A 9 4.77 10.03 0.18
N ALA A 10 5.05 11.19 -0.44
CA ALA A 10 4.93 12.49 0.19
C ALA A 10 3.46 12.91 0.41
N GLY A 11 2.61 12.71 -0.61
CA GLY A 11 1.18 12.94 -0.51
C GLY A 11 0.51 12.02 0.50
N GLU A 12 0.89 10.74 0.55
CA GLU A 12 0.35 9.81 1.55
C GLU A 12 0.59 10.31 2.98
N LYS A 13 1.80 10.81 3.24
CA LYS A 13 2.18 11.34 4.55
C LYS A 13 1.34 12.56 4.92
N LEU A 14 1.13 13.49 3.99
CA LEU A 14 0.28 14.67 4.20
C LEU A 14 -1.16 14.27 4.55
N VAL A 15 -1.72 13.29 3.84
CA VAL A 15 -3.07 12.79 4.12
C VAL A 15 -3.13 12.16 5.52
N GLN A 16 -2.11 11.39 5.90
CA GLN A 16 -2.06 10.77 7.22
C GLN A 16 -1.97 11.83 8.34
N GLU A 17 -1.14 12.86 8.17
CA GLU A 17 -1.03 13.96 9.14
C GLU A 17 -2.35 14.76 9.28
N ALA A 18 -3.05 14.97 8.17
CA ALA A 18 -4.37 15.60 8.19
C ALA A 18 -5.42 14.74 8.92
N LEU A 19 -5.38 13.42 8.74
CA LEU A 19 -6.23 12.49 9.48
C LEU A 19 -5.90 12.46 10.96
N ASP A 20 -4.62 12.39 11.33
CA ASP A 20 -4.17 12.33 12.72
C ASP A 20 -4.51 13.61 13.49
N SER A 21 -4.28 14.77 12.87
CA SER A 21 -4.68 16.07 13.44
C SER A 21 -6.20 16.20 13.57
N SER A 22 -6.97 15.63 12.65
CA SER A 22 -8.42 15.56 12.79
C SER A 22 -8.82 14.66 13.97
N CYS A 23 -8.14 13.55 14.20
CA CYS A 23 -8.47 12.65 15.31
C CYS A 23 -8.17 13.25 16.70
N ALA A 24 -7.28 14.25 16.79
CA ALA A 24 -6.87 14.84 18.06
C ALA A 24 -8.05 15.44 18.84
N GLY A 25 -8.16 15.06 20.12
CA GLY A 25 -9.21 15.55 21.03
C GLY A 25 -10.61 15.04 20.74
N ARG A 26 -10.78 14.05 19.87
CA ARG A 26 -12.07 13.47 19.48
C ARG A 26 -12.07 11.95 19.60
N THR A 27 -13.24 11.38 19.92
CA THR A 27 -13.48 9.95 19.72
C THR A 27 -13.64 9.69 18.24
N THR A 28 -12.69 8.97 17.65
CA THR A 28 -12.68 8.67 16.21
C THR A 28 -12.78 7.17 15.98
N ILE A 29 -13.72 6.77 15.11
CA ILE A 29 -13.86 5.40 14.64
C ILE A 29 -13.40 5.38 13.18
N VAL A 30 -12.39 4.57 12.89
CA VAL A 30 -11.83 4.44 11.54
C VAL A 30 -12.16 3.05 11.01
N ILE A 31 -12.85 3.00 9.87
CA ILE A 31 -13.05 1.80 9.07
C ILE A 31 -12.18 1.98 7.83
N ALA A 32 -11.08 1.24 7.74
CA ALA A 32 -10.11 1.40 6.67
C ALA A 32 -9.73 0.06 6.06
N HIS A 33 -9.48 0.07 4.76
CA HIS A 33 -8.75 -1.00 4.11
C HIS A 33 -7.25 -0.77 4.22
N ARG A 34 -6.75 0.47 4.24
CA ARG A 34 -5.31 0.77 4.43
C ARG A 34 -4.83 0.53 5.86
N LEU A 35 -3.92 -0.42 6.00
CA LEU A 35 -3.39 -0.81 7.31
C LEU A 35 -2.52 0.26 7.95
N LYS A 36 -1.90 1.14 7.17
CA LYS A 36 -1.07 2.26 7.65
C LYS A 36 -1.85 3.21 8.57
N THR A 37 -3.13 3.45 8.28
CA THR A 37 -4.00 4.33 9.07
C THR A 37 -4.48 3.68 10.38
N ILE A 38 -4.62 2.34 10.40
CA ILE A 38 -5.04 1.58 11.59
C ILE A 38 -3.89 1.10 12.47
N GLN A 39 -2.64 1.14 11.99
CA GLN A 39 -1.45 0.82 12.81
C GLN A 39 -1.31 1.74 14.03
N ASN A 40 -1.68 3.01 13.90
CA ASN A 40 -1.58 4.01 14.97
C ASN A 40 -2.81 4.06 15.88
N ALA A 41 -3.81 3.19 15.66
CA ALA A 41 -5.02 3.18 16.47
C ALA A 41 -4.72 2.74 17.91
N HIS A 42 -5.37 3.42 18.87
CA HIS A 42 -5.29 3.05 20.29
C HIS A 42 -5.86 1.64 20.56
N HIS A 43 -6.83 1.22 19.75
CA HIS A 43 -7.45 -0.10 19.82
C HIS A 43 -8.01 -0.48 18.45
N ILE A 44 -7.87 -1.75 18.08
CA ILE A 44 -8.25 -2.31 16.78
C ILE A 44 -9.23 -3.44 17.04
N TYR A 45 -10.32 -3.48 16.26
CA TYR A 45 -11.28 -4.58 16.23
C TYR A 45 -11.30 -5.21 14.84
N VAL A 46 -11.13 -6.51 14.76
CA VAL A 46 -11.14 -7.27 13.51
C VAL A 46 -12.48 -7.98 13.39
N PHE A 47 -13.19 -7.71 12.30
CA PHE A 47 -14.48 -8.32 12.02
C PHE A 47 -14.37 -9.44 10.98
N ALA A 48 -15.04 -10.56 11.24
CA ALA A 48 -15.29 -11.59 10.25
C ALA A 48 -16.69 -12.18 10.46
N ASN A 49 -17.43 -12.36 9.37
CA ASN A 49 -18.79 -12.93 9.39
C ASN A 49 -19.72 -12.26 10.42
N GLY A 50 -19.66 -10.93 10.53
CA GLY A 50 -20.48 -10.15 11.45
C GLY A 50 -20.08 -10.21 12.93
N ASN A 51 -18.99 -10.90 13.26
CA ASN A 51 -18.50 -11.03 14.65
C ASN A 51 -17.11 -10.42 14.79
N ILE A 52 -16.80 -9.90 15.99
CA ILE A 52 -15.45 -9.53 16.37
C ILE A 52 -14.67 -10.81 16.63
N ILE A 53 -13.63 -11.04 15.85
CA ILE A 53 -12.77 -12.23 15.96
C ILE A 53 -11.46 -11.95 16.68
N GLU A 54 -10.98 -10.71 16.66
CA GLU A 54 -9.75 -10.27 17.33
C GLU A 54 -9.91 -8.81 17.77
N GLU A 55 -9.29 -8.46 18.89
CA GLU A 55 -9.22 -7.10 19.41
C GLU A 55 -7.88 -6.85 20.12
N GLY A 56 -7.39 -5.62 20.09
CA GLY A 56 -6.14 -5.25 20.75
C GLY A 56 -5.41 -4.08 20.10
N THR A 57 -4.15 -3.90 20.45
CA THR A 57 -3.25 -2.96 19.77
C THR A 57 -2.57 -3.63 18.59
N HIS A 58 -2.05 -2.83 17.65
CA HIS A 58 -1.24 -3.33 16.54
C HIS A 58 -0.17 -4.32 17.01
N THR A 59 0.62 -3.95 18.03
CA THR A 59 1.70 -4.79 18.56
C THR A 59 1.19 -6.12 19.11
N THR A 60 0.08 -6.12 19.84
CA THR A 60 -0.48 -7.36 20.43
C THR A 60 -1.02 -8.31 19.36
N LEU A 61 -1.67 -7.77 18.32
CA LEU A 61 -2.21 -8.55 17.22
C LEU A 61 -1.10 -9.10 16.32
N MET A 62 -0.02 -8.34 16.10
CA MET A 62 1.17 -8.81 15.36
C MET A 62 1.91 -9.96 16.05
N ALA A 63 1.93 -9.99 17.38
CA ALA A 63 2.61 -11.03 18.15
C ALA A 63 1.92 -12.40 18.04
N GLN A 64 0.64 -12.44 17.67
CA GLN A 64 -0.12 -13.67 17.56
C GLN A 64 0.19 -14.41 16.26
N LYS A 65 0.63 -15.67 16.37
CA LYS A 65 1.08 -16.48 15.23
C LYS A 65 0.01 -16.72 14.15
N ASN A 66 -1.27 -16.75 14.55
CA ASN A 66 -2.40 -17.02 13.66
C ASN A 66 -3.38 -15.85 13.56
N SER A 67 -2.92 -14.62 13.84
CA SER A 67 -3.79 -13.45 13.75
C SER A 67 -4.24 -13.19 12.30
N LYS A 68 -5.54 -12.99 12.13
CA LYS A 68 -6.17 -12.53 10.89
C LYS A 68 -5.72 -11.11 10.56
N TYR A 69 -5.60 -10.24 11.56
CA TYR A 69 -5.02 -8.91 11.36
C TYR A 69 -3.60 -8.99 10.78
N ARG A 70 -2.76 -9.91 11.28
CA ARG A 70 -1.42 -10.14 10.73
C ARG A 70 -1.44 -10.53 9.26
N LEU A 71 -2.28 -11.49 8.89
CA LEU A 71 -2.40 -11.92 7.51
C LEU A 71 -2.82 -10.77 6.58
N MET A 72 -3.69 -9.87 7.04
CA MET A 72 -4.07 -8.67 6.27
C MET A 72 -2.89 -7.71 6.11
N VAL A 73 -2.05 -7.52 7.15
CA VAL A 73 -0.86 -6.64 7.09
C VAL A 73 0.15 -7.16 6.09
N ASP A 74 0.46 -8.45 6.17
CA ASP A 74 1.44 -9.10 5.30
C ASP A 74 0.98 -9.03 3.82
N ALA A 75 -0.33 -9.19 3.57
CA ALA A 75 -0.90 -9.08 2.23
C ALA A 75 -0.73 -7.68 1.60
N GLN A 76 -1.03 -6.61 2.35
CA GLN A 76 -0.91 -5.24 1.83
C GLN A 76 0.54 -4.79 1.59
N GLN A 77 1.48 -5.27 2.40
CA GLN A 77 2.91 -5.00 2.17
C GLN A 77 3.40 -5.66 0.86
N THR A 78 2.86 -6.84 0.56
CA THR A 78 3.19 -7.57 -0.67
C THR A 78 2.64 -6.84 -1.89
N GLU A 79 1.39 -6.36 -1.84
CA GLU A 79 0.76 -5.61 -2.94
C GLU A 79 1.50 -4.30 -3.26
N SER A 80 1.90 -3.55 -2.24
CA SER A 80 2.65 -2.29 -2.42
C SER A 80 4.04 -2.54 -3.02
N THR A 81 4.74 -3.60 -2.59
CA THR A 81 6.05 -3.97 -3.17
C THR A 81 5.92 -4.46 -4.62
N GLN A 82 4.87 -5.22 -4.92
CA GLN A 82 4.64 -5.75 -6.27
C GLN A 82 4.32 -4.63 -7.27
N ALA A 83 3.58 -3.60 -6.85
CA ALA A 83 3.30 -2.43 -7.67
C ALA A 83 4.58 -1.66 -8.04
N GLU A 84 5.46 -1.39 -7.07
CA GLU A 84 6.74 -0.72 -7.30
C GLU A 84 7.67 -1.52 -8.24
N VAL A 85 7.68 -2.85 -8.12
CA VAL A 85 8.46 -3.72 -9.00
C VAL A 85 7.91 -3.69 -10.43
N ASN A 86 6.60 -3.72 -10.59
CA ASN A 86 5.96 -3.72 -11.91
C ASN A 86 6.22 -2.40 -12.64
N GLU A 87 6.11 -1.24 -11.98
CA GLU A 87 6.44 0.06 -12.58
C GLU A 87 7.90 0.10 -13.08
N ARG A 88 8.84 -0.45 -12.32
CA ARG A 88 10.25 -0.53 -12.73
C ARG A 88 10.47 -1.50 -13.89
N ILE A 89 9.71 -2.59 -13.99
CA ILE A 89 9.78 -3.51 -15.13
C ILE A 89 9.27 -2.81 -16.39
N ASP A 90 8.16 -2.09 -16.29
CA ASP A 90 7.55 -1.36 -17.42
C ASP A 90 8.52 -0.30 -17.99
N GLU A 91 9.25 0.44 -17.13
CA GLU A 91 10.28 1.39 -17.58
C GLU A 91 11.42 0.71 -18.34
N VAL A 92 11.93 -0.42 -17.81
CA VAL A 92 13.03 -1.17 -18.43
C VAL A 92 12.61 -1.77 -19.77
N GLU A 93 11.38 -2.30 -19.88
CA GLU A 93 10.85 -2.83 -21.13
C GLU A 93 10.67 -1.74 -22.20
N LEU A 94 10.24 -0.54 -21.78
CA LEU A 94 10.08 0.60 -22.69
C LEU A 94 11.43 1.04 -23.27
N GLU A 95 12.47 1.11 -22.43
CA GLU A 95 13.82 1.49 -22.82
C GLU A 95 14.44 0.45 -23.78
N GLN A 96 14.27 -0.85 -23.51
CA GLN A 96 14.72 -1.92 -24.39
C GLN A 96 14.06 -1.83 -25.77
N ARG A 97 12.75 -1.55 -25.82
CA ARG A 97 12.00 -1.40 -27.07
C ARG A 97 12.46 -0.17 -27.87
N GLN A 98 12.78 0.93 -27.20
CA GLN A 98 13.33 2.13 -27.84
C GLN A 98 14.72 1.86 -28.41
N ASN A 99 15.59 1.20 -27.65
CA ASN A 99 16.92 0.82 -28.10
C ASN A 99 16.88 -0.14 -29.30
N GLN A 100 15.96 -1.12 -29.31
CA GLN A 100 15.79 -2.03 -30.43
C GLN A 100 15.28 -1.32 -31.71
N LYS A 101 14.37 -0.35 -31.55
CA LYS A 101 13.93 0.51 -32.66
C LYS A 101 15.06 1.37 -33.22
N CYS A 102 15.89 1.98 -32.37
CA CYS A 102 17.06 2.76 -32.80
C CYS A 102 18.05 1.91 -33.60
N MET A 103 18.34 0.69 -33.15
CA MET A 103 19.21 -0.25 -33.86
C MET A 103 18.66 -0.66 -35.24
N GLN A 104 17.34 -0.90 -35.34
CA GLN A 104 16.70 -1.16 -36.64
C GLN A 104 16.83 0.02 -37.60
N ILE A 105 16.59 1.24 -37.14
CA ILE A 105 16.73 2.45 -37.96
C ILE A 105 18.18 2.59 -38.45
N TYR A 106 19.17 2.39 -37.58
CA TYR A 106 20.58 2.45 -37.93
C TYR A 106 20.94 1.44 -39.05
N SER A 107 20.39 0.22 -39.00
CA SER A 107 20.63 -0.81 -40.03
C SER A 107 20.03 -0.47 -41.40
N ILE A 108 18.94 0.31 -41.44
CA ILE A 108 18.30 0.73 -42.68
C ILE A 108 19.08 1.87 -43.35
N VAL A 109 19.68 2.77 -42.57
CA VAL A 109 20.43 3.94 -43.07
C VAL A 109 21.81 3.58 -43.65
N GLN A 110 22.35 2.41 -43.30
CA GLN A 110 23.67 1.94 -43.74
C GLN A 110 23.64 1.07 -45.02
N ASN A 111 22.49 0.94 -45.69
CA ASN A 111 22.33 0.32 -47.02
C ASN A 111 21.93 1.38 -48.06
#